data_AF-Q16MI4-F1
#
_entry.id   AF-Q16MI4-F1
#
_cell.length_a   1.000
_cell.length_b   1.000
_cell.length_c   1.000
_cell.angle_alpha   90.00
_cell.angle_beta   90.00
_cell.angle_gamma   90.00
#
_symmetry.space_group_name_H-M   'P 1'
#
loop_
_entity.id
_entity.type
_entity.pdbx_description
1 polymer ?
#
loop_
_entity_poly.entity_id
_entity_poly.type
_entity_poly.pdbx_seq_one_letter_code
_entity_poly.pdbx_strand_id
1 'polypeptide(L)'
;GWLLNIECALDEDKIPRLKDFVAYLTRKSHNQIPGSMIIWYDAITEKGLLSWQNELNSLNQGFFAACDGIFLNYTWTRQHLERSENFIRNYYPRRKLDVFVGIDVFGRGQTAKLDTHSTLAAVIEFKFSTAIFAPGWTYESLEESMRRDQLDPVQCNDRFLKLNDRFWNLLWKYLYVRGPTELPFYTSFCLGSGKIRNRLGKTLDESWFNLSRQGFQPSIPYAAPRNQGIDPIYWTHSFETALDGGSCLRMEDIHPNCRLFACDFACGSDLLVGYAFRRSNELSADVRLVLKAYNTRYHDSVKIVCGGEDCHLSERRNEMKALLLDSEDWPRLLELKAQLKLPLVAAINGWEIRYYYLSFEAIVQPVSIVDIGVELVKDDPKDHVLLGAISLQAGFPASRSRIRKRSIVTYGA
;
A
#
# COMPACT_ATOMS: atom_id res chain seq x y z
N GLY A 1 1.50 16.10 -13.83
CA GLY A 1 0.74 17.25 -13.32
C GLY A 1 1.69 18.18 -12.58
N TRP A 2 1.17 19.21 -11.93
CA TRP A 2 1.96 20.23 -11.23
C TRP A 2 1.22 20.74 -9.99
N LEU A 3 1.95 20.98 -8.89
CA LEU A 3 1.50 21.80 -7.77
C LEU A 3 2.10 23.18 -7.95
N LEU A 4 1.26 24.20 -8.07
CA LEU A 4 1.66 25.59 -8.24
C LEU A 4 1.67 26.27 -6.87
N ASN A 5 2.87 26.47 -6.32
CA ASN A 5 3.07 27.19 -5.07
C ASN A 5 3.76 28.53 -5.33
N ILE A 6 2.97 29.60 -5.41
CA ILE A 6 3.45 30.96 -5.68
C ILE A 6 3.45 31.74 -4.37
N GLU A 7 4.58 31.75 -3.66
CA GLU A 7 4.75 32.44 -2.37
C GLU A 7 5.44 33.80 -2.49
N CYS A 8 5.11 34.54 -3.55
CA CYS A 8 5.59 35.90 -3.73
C CYS A 8 4.45 36.82 -4.16
N ALA A 9 4.40 38.03 -3.59
CA ALA A 9 3.41 39.02 -3.97
C ALA A 9 3.61 39.47 -5.42
N LEU A 10 2.51 39.83 -6.08
CA LEU A 10 2.47 40.31 -7.45
C LEU A 10 1.65 41.59 -7.53
N ASP A 11 2.01 42.44 -8.48
CA ASP A 11 1.19 43.60 -8.83
C ASP A 11 -0.17 43.12 -9.39
N GLU A 12 -1.24 43.81 -9.03
CA GLU A 12 -2.62 43.41 -9.35
C GLU A 12 -2.86 43.28 -10.87
N ASP A 13 -2.17 44.08 -11.69
CA ASP A 13 -2.25 44.04 -13.16
C ASP A 13 -1.70 42.74 -13.76
N LYS A 14 -0.87 42.00 -13.02
CA LYS A 14 -0.31 40.70 -13.45
C LYS A 14 -1.23 39.53 -13.15
N ILE A 15 -2.21 39.68 -12.26
CA ILE A 15 -3.10 38.59 -11.83
C ILE A 15 -3.92 38.00 -12.98
N PRO A 16 -4.49 38.78 -13.92
CA PRO A 16 -5.17 38.22 -15.08
C PRO A 16 -4.28 37.29 -15.90
N ARG A 17 -3.02 37.70 -16.16
CA ARG A 17 -2.05 36.88 -16.91
C ARG A 17 -1.69 35.60 -16.18
N LEU A 18 -1.58 35.65 -14.85
CA LEU A 18 -1.33 34.46 -14.05
C LEU A 18 -2.51 33.49 -14.11
N LYS A 19 -3.74 33.98 -13.98
CA LYS A 19 -4.96 33.14 -14.14
C LYS A 19 -5.01 32.50 -15.53
N ASP A 20 -4.69 33.27 -16.58
CA ASP A 20 -4.61 32.75 -17.95
C ASP A 20 -3.52 31.68 -18.11
N PHE A 21 -2.35 31.89 -17.49
CA PHE A 21 -1.28 30.91 -17.47
C PHE A 21 -1.71 29.61 -16.78
N VAL A 22 -2.35 29.70 -15.60
CA VAL A 22 -2.86 28.53 -14.88
C VAL A 22 -3.86 27.79 -15.76
N ALA A 23 -4.85 28.48 -16.34
CA ALA A 23 -5.84 27.87 -17.22
C ALA A 23 -5.22 27.24 -18.48
N TYR A 24 -4.22 27.90 -19.06
CA TYR A 24 -3.47 27.38 -20.21
C TYR A 24 -2.68 26.11 -19.85
N LEU A 25 -1.96 26.12 -18.73
CA LEU A 25 -1.19 24.99 -18.24
C LEU A 25 -2.09 23.78 -17.96
N THR A 26 -3.25 24.00 -17.33
CA THR A 26 -4.27 22.98 -17.09
C THR A 26 -4.71 22.32 -18.40
N ARG A 27 -5.16 23.11 -19.38
CA ARG A 27 -5.61 22.58 -20.68
C ARG A 27 -4.50 21.85 -21.43
N LYS A 28 -3.29 22.41 -21.48
CA LYS A 28 -2.17 21.78 -22.19
C LYS A 28 -1.69 20.50 -21.51
N SER A 29 -1.67 20.46 -20.18
CA SER A 29 -1.29 19.27 -19.42
C SER A 29 -2.25 18.12 -19.70
N HIS A 30 -3.58 18.35 -19.67
CA HIS A 30 -4.55 17.31 -20.03
C HIS A 30 -4.40 16.80 -21.45
N ASN A 31 -4.14 17.69 -22.41
CA ASN A 31 -3.98 17.31 -23.81
C ASN A 31 -2.72 16.45 -24.04
N GLN A 32 -1.64 16.71 -23.31
CA GLN A 32 -0.37 15.97 -23.47
C GLN A 32 -0.27 14.75 -22.56
N ILE A 33 -0.88 14.81 -21.38
CA ILE A 33 -0.78 13.81 -20.32
C ILE A 33 -2.20 13.55 -19.78
N PRO A 34 -2.95 12.61 -20.39
CA PRO A 34 -4.26 12.21 -19.88
C PRO A 34 -4.19 11.85 -18.39
N GLY A 35 -5.12 12.40 -17.60
CA GLY A 35 -5.15 12.21 -16.14
C GLY A 35 -4.15 13.06 -15.33
N SER A 36 -3.41 13.98 -15.95
CA SER A 36 -2.63 14.98 -15.19
C SER A 36 -3.53 15.84 -14.32
N MET A 37 -3.02 16.35 -13.19
CA MET A 37 -3.70 17.35 -12.37
C MET A 37 -2.82 18.59 -12.17
N ILE A 38 -3.43 19.77 -12.20
CA ILE A 38 -2.87 21.05 -11.78
C ILE A 38 -3.56 21.48 -10.49
N ILE A 39 -2.77 21.65 -9.43
CA ILE A 39 -3.27 22.04 -8.11
C ILE A 39 -2.68 23.41 -7.76
N TRP A 40 -3.54 24.33 -7.31
CA TRP A 40 -3.13 25.65 -6.84
C TRP A 40 -2.93 25.65 -5.33
N TYR A 41 -1.86 26.23 -4.82
CA TYR A 41 -1.68 26.45 -3.38
C TYR A 41 -2.24 27.80 -2.95
N ASP A 42 -3.00 27.81 -1.85
CA ASP A 42 -3.63 29.00 -1.26
C ASP A 42 -2.60 29.96 -0.64
N ALA A 43 -1.88 30.71 -1.49
CA ALA A 43 -0.87 31.69 -1.06
C ALA A 43 -1.21 33.12 -1.48
N ILE A 44 -1.31 33.40 -2.78
CA ILE A 44 -1.64 34.75 -3.27
C ILE A 44 -3.13 34.91 -3.58
N THR A 45 -3.64 36.10 -3.31
CA THR A 45 -5.04 36.48 -3.55
C THR A 45 -5.29 36.99 -4.96
N GLU A 46 -6.56 37.19 -5.33
CA GLU A 46 -6.97 37.84 -6.59
C GLU A 46 -6.47 39.29 -6.73
N LYS A 47 -5.91 39.88 -5.67
CA LYS A 47 -5.25 41.19 -5.71
C LYS A 47 -3.72 41.10 -5.78
N GLY A 48 -3.17 39.90 -5.89
CA GLY A 48 -1.72 39.65 -5.92
C GLY A 48 -1.03 39.74 -4.56
N LEU A 49 -1.77 39.94 -3.48
CA LEU A 49 -1.22 39.96 -2.13
C LEU A 49 -0.90 38.54 -1.66
N LEU A 50 0.29 38.33 -1.09
CA LEU A 50 0.64 37.10 -0.38
C LEU A 50 -0.11 37.05 0.96
N SER A 51 -1.21 36.29 0.98
CA SER A 51 -2.10 36.16 2.13
C SER A 51 -2.86 34.84 2.02
N TRP A 52 -2.44 33.85 2.81
CA TRP A 52 -3.09 32.56 2.92
C TRP A 52 -4.48 32.71 3.56
N GLN A 53 -5.52 32.23 2.89
CA GLN A 53 -6.90 32.36 3.37
C GLN A 53 -7.28 31.24 4.35
N ASN A 54 -6.62 30.08 4.26
CA ASN A 54 -6.94 28.85 4.97
C ASN A 54 -8.35 28.29 4.64
N GLU A 55 -8.97 28.83 3.60
CA GLU A 55 -10.33 28.52 3.15
C GLU A 55 -10.49 28.83 1.66
N LEU A 56 -11.46 28.21 1.00
CA LEU A 56 -11.86 28.63 -0.34
C LEU A 56 -12.87 29.77 -0.23
N ASN A 57 -12.55 30.92 -0.81
CA ASN A 57 -13.41 32.09 -0.81
C ASN A 57 -13.21 32.96 -2.06
N SER A 58 -13.80 34.16 -2.08
CA SER A 58 -13.73 35.07 -3.23
C SER A 58 -12.33 35.59 -3.54
N LEU A 59 -11.37 35.47 -2.62
CA LEU A 59 -10.00 35.95 -2.78
C LEU A 59 -9.08 34.94 -3.46
N ASN A 60 -9.48 33.66 -3.57
CA ASN A 60 -8.69 32.63 -4.26
C ASN A 60 -9.51 31.80 -5.28
N GLN A 61 -10.83 32.01 -5.38
CA GLN A 61 -11.71 31.28 -6.31
C GLN A 61 -11.27 31.36 -7.78
N GLY A 62 -10.72 32.49 -8.24
CA GLY A 62 -10.31 32.66 -9.64
C GLY A 62 -9.22 31.69 -10.05
N PHE A 63 -8.32 31.33 -9.12
CA PHE A 63 -7.29 30.31 -9.36
C PHE A 63 -7.88 28.90 -9.29
N PHE A 64 -8.75 28.63 -8.31
CA PHE A 64 -9.45 27.35 -8.21
C PHE A 64 -10.28 27.03 -9.47
N ALA A 65 -10.94 28.03 -10.04
CA ALA A 65 -11.70 27.89 -11.28
C ALA A 65 -10.81 27.61 -12.50
N ALA A 66 -9.53 27.99 -12.47
CA ALA A 66 -8.58 27.85 -13.57
C ALA A 66 -7.82 26.50 -13.57
N CYS A 67 -7.96 25.68 -12.53
CA CYS A 67 -7.21 24.42 -12.37
C CYS A 67 -8.06 23.30 -11.74
N ASP A 68 -7.45 22.14 -11.51
CA ASP A 68 -8.14 20.91 -11.10
C ASP A 68 -8.43 20.84 -9.61
N GLY A 69 -7.69 21.59 -8.79
CA GLY A 69 -7.96 21.66 -7.35
C GLY A 69 -7.18 22.74 -6.63
N ILE A 70 -7.55 22.97 -5.37
CA ILE A 70 -6.86 23.92 -4.49
C ILE A 70 -6.36 23.20 -3.24
N PHE A 71 -5.10 23.43 -2.90
CA PHE A 71 -4.50 23.07 -1.64
C PHE A 71 -4.59 24.29 -0.71
N LEU A 72 -5.51 24.22 0.25
CA LEU A 72 -5.71 25.25 1.28
C LEU A 72 -4.59 25.22 2.33
N ASN A 73 -4.18 26.39 2.80
CA ASN A 73 -3.15 26.49 3.83
C ASN A 73 -3.57 25.78 5.14
N TYR A 74 -2.58 25.38 5.95
CA TYR A 74 -2.75 24.50 7.10
C TYR A 74 -3.12 25.19 8.42
N THR A 75 -3.27 26.54 8.45
CA THR A 75 -3.68 27.30 9.64
C THR A 75 -5.20 27.54 9.68
N TRP A 76 -5.99 26.54 9.29
CA TRP A 76 -7.44 26.62 9.24
C TRP A 76 -8.07 26.38 10.63
N THR A 77 -9.33 26.77 10.76
CA THR A 77 -10.19 26.47 11.92
C THR A 77 -11.48 25.83 11.43
N ARG A 78 -12.30 25.31 12.35
CA ARG A 78 -13.63 24.78 12.00
C ARG A 78 -14.47 25.80 11.23
N GLN A 79 -14.42 27.08 11.60
CA GLN A 79 -15.16 28.13 10.89
C GLN A 79 -14.66 28.34 9.45
N HIS A 80 -13.35 28.19 9.20
CA HIS A 80 -12.80 28.23 7.84
C HIS A 80 -13.36 27.08 6.98
N LEU A 81 -13.50 25.89 7.55
CA LEU A 81 -14.10 24.74 6.86
C LEU A 81 -15.60 24.92 6.60
N GLU A 82 -16.35 25.46 7.57
CA GLU A 82 -17.77 25.80 7.41
C GLU A 82 -17.99 26.83 6.29
N ARG A 83 -17.15 27.88 6.25
CA ARG A 83 -17.20 28.90 5.19
C ARG A 83 -16.82 28.30 3.84
N SER A 84 -15.78 27.48 3.76
CA SER A 84 -15.40 26.76 2.53
C SER A 84 -16.52 25.85 2.04
N GLU A 85 -17.19 25.13 2.95
CA GLU A 85 -18.30 24.24 2.59
C GLU A 85 -19.48 25.01 2.04
N ASN A 86 -19.87 26.10 2.71
CA ASN A 86 -20.93 26.98 2.21
C ASN A 86 -20.56 27.57 0.85
N PHE A 87 -19.31 28.01 0.67
CA PHE A 87 -18.83 28.56 -0.59
C PHE A 87 -18.87 27.54 -1.73
N ILE A 88 -18.32 26.34 -1.52
CA ILE A 88 -18.39 25.23 -2.48
C ILE A 88 -19.84 24.88 -2.81
N ARG A 89 -20.73 24.78 -1.82
CA ARG A 89 -22.13 24.43 -2.03
C ARG A 89 -22.83 25.43 -2.95
N ASN A 90 -22.53 26.72 -2.80
CA ASN A 90 -23.21 27.78 -3.54
C ASN A 90 -22.61 28.00 -4.94
N TYR A 91 -21.28 27.87 -5.11
CA TYR A 91 -20.60 28.26 -6.34
C TYR A 91 -19.99 27.09 -7.13
N TYR A 92 -19.61 26.00 -6.46
CA TYR A 92 -18.91 24.86 -7.06
C TYR A 92 -19.39 23.50 -6.52
N PRO A 93 -20.71 23.19 -6.55
CA PRO A 93 -21.30 22.06 -5.80
C PRO A 93 -20.75 20.68 -6.19
N ARG A 94 -20.12 20.55 -7.36
CA ARG A 94 -19.51 19.30 -7.86
C ARG A 94 -18.01 19.17 -7.57
N ARG A 95 -17.37 20.19 -7.00
CA ARG A 95 -15.91 20.27 -6.84
C ARG A 95 -15.46 20.21 -5.38
N LYS A 96 -16.30 19.66 -4.49
CA LYS A 96 -15.97 19.56 -3.06
C LYS A 96 -14.70 18.75 -2.80
N LEU A 97 -14.49 17.66 -3.53
CA LEU A 97 -13.31 16.81 -3.41
C LEU A 97 -12.07 17.38 -4.09
N ASP A 98 -12.21 18.50 -4.82
CA ASP A 98 -11.10 19.22 -5.45
C ASP A 98 -10.48 20.25 -4.48
N VAL A 99 -11.04 20.38 -3.27
CA VAL A 99 -10.49 21.18 -2.17
C VAL A 99 -9.71 20.26 -1.23
N PHE A 100 -8.40 20.45 -1.21
CA PHE A 100 -7.45 19.72 -0.37
C PHE A 100 -7.07 20.58 0.83
N VAL A 101 -7.63 20.27 2.00
CA VAL A 101 -7.31 20.99 3.24
C VAL A 101 -5.93 20.58 3.72
N GLY A 102 -5.05 21.55 3.93
CA GLY A 102 -3.67 21.31 4.34
C GLY A 102 -3.55 20.80 5.78
N ILE A 103 -2.67 19.82 5.98
CA ILE A 103 -2.21 19.39 7.30
C ILE A 103 -0.68 19.37 7.29
N ASP A 104 -0.05 20.37 7.91
CA ASP A 104 1.39 20.36 8.19
C ASP A 104 1.73 19.38 9.32
N VAL A 105 2.43 18.30 9.00
CA VAL A 105 2.79 17.24 9.96
C VAL A 105 3.78 17.74 11.02
N PHE A 106 4.56 18.79 10.75
CA PHE A 106 5.42 19.41 11.77
C PHE A 106 4.63 20.12 12.88
N GLY A 107 3.34 20.40 12.66
CA GLY A 107 2.48 21.04 13.64
C GLY A 107 2.65 22.55 13.73
N ARG A 108 3.09 23.22 12.66
CA ARG A 108 3.10 24.68 12.63
C ARG A 108 1.67 25.18 12.42
N GLY A 109 1.15 25.94 13.39
CA GLY A 109 -0.20 26.51 13.31
C GLY A 109 -1.35 25.54 13.62
N GLN A 110 -1.07 24.30 14.03
CA GLN A 110 -2.06 23.29 14.39
C GLN A 110 -1.45 22.17 15.23
N THR A 111 -2.27 21.30 15.84
CA THR A 111 -1.78 20.05 16.42
C THR A 111 -1.48 19.06 15.30
N ALA A 112 -0.21 18.72 15.08
CA ALA A 112 0.22 17.64 14.20
C ALA A 112 1.61 17.14 14.62
N LYS A 113 1.94 15.92 14.17
CA LYS A 113 3.06 15.01 14.51
C LYS A 113 2.43 13.61 14.43
N LEU A 114 2.42 12.83 15.50
CA LEU A 114 1.62 11.59 15.59
C LEU A 114 0.11 11.87 15.71
N ASP A 115 -0.28 13.07 16.13
CA ASP A 115 -1.69 13.47 16.25
C ASP A 115 -2.32 13.93 14.94
N THR A 116 -1.59 13.83 13.82
CA THR A 116 -2.07 14.13 12.46
C THR A 116 -3.41 13.44 12.15
N HIS A 117 -3.64 12.25 12.71
CA HIS A 117 -4.87 11.50 12.54
C HIS A 117 -6.11 12.21 13.12
N SER A 118 -5.96 12.94 14.23
CA SER A 118 -7.04 13.74 14.83
C SER A 118 -7.40 14.93 13.94
N THR A 119 -6.40 15.59 13.39
CA THR A 119 -6.58 16.71 12.45
C THR A 119 -7.21 16.24 11.14
N LEU A 120 -6.79 15.08 10.63
CA LEU A 120 -7.41 14.43 9.48
C LEU A 120 -8.89 14.10 9.73
N ALA A 121 -9.22 13.59 10.92
CA ALA A 121 -10.61 13.30 11.30
C ALA A 121 -11.50 14.54 11.20
N ALA A 122 -11.02 15.69 11.71
CA ALA A 122 -11.75 16.95 11.67
C ALA A 122 -12.01 17.43 10.23
N VAL A 123 -11.06 17.26 9.30
CA VAL A 123 -11.27 17.60 7.88
C VAL A 123 -12.30 16.65 7.24
N ILE A 124 -12.22 15.36 7.54
CA ILE A 124 -13.11 14.34 6.96
C ILE A 124 -14.56 14.51 7.42
N GLU A 125 -14.82 15.05 8.62
CA GLU A 125 -16.19 15.42 9.04
C GLU A 125 -16.86 16.35 8.03
N PHE A 126 -16.09 17.25 7.42
CA PHE A 126 -16.56 18.15 6.37
C PHE A 126 -16.55 17.53 4.98
N LYS A 127 -16.11 16.28 4.80
CA LYS A 127 -16.04 15.57 3.51
C LYS A 127 -15.20 16.31 2.46
N PHE A 128 -14.14 17.00 2.89
CA PHE A 128 -13.12 17.54 2.01
C PHE A 128 -12.01 16.52 1.75
N SER A 129 -11.24 16.74 0.70
CA SER A 129 -9.95 16.06 0.52
C SER A 129 -8.90 16.70 1.42
N THR A 130 -7.78 16.01 1.62
CA THR A 130 -6.70 16.47 2.50
C THR A 130 -5.37 16.45 1.77
N ALA A 131 -4.54 17.47 2.01
CA ALA A 131 -3.13 17.48 1.62
C ALA A 131 -2.24 17.32 2.85
N ILE A 132 -1.55 16.18 2.96
CA ILE A 132 -0.58 15.91 4.04
C ILE A 132 0.75 16.55 3.67
N PHE A 133 1.09 17.65 4.35
CA PHE A 133 2.30 18.42 4.10
C PHE A 133 3.45 17.97 5.01
N ALA A 134 4.63 17.83 4.41
CA ALA A 134 5.87 17.48 5.08
C ALA A 134 5.82 16.18 5.93
N PRO A 135 5.32 15.03 5.40
CA PRO A 135 5.38 13.75 6.11
C PRO A 135 6.82 13.23 6.34
N GLY A 136 7.82 13.86 5.71
CA GLY A 136 9.26 13.71 6.01
C GLY A 136 9.61 13.96 7.48
N TRP A 137 8.72 14.63 8.23
CA TRP A 137 8.76 14.71 9.69
C TRP A 137 9.05 13.36 10.38
N THR A 138 8.56 12.25 9.83
CA THR A 138 8.80 10.89 10.37
C THR A 138 10.28 10.49 10.39
N TYR A 139 11.11 11.10 9.56
CA TYR A 139 12.56 10.96 9.58
C TYR A 139 13.24 12.14 10.27
N GLU A 140 12.93 13.36 9.84
CA GLU A 140 13.59 14.60 10.27
C GLU A 140 13.46 14.84 11.78
N SER A 141 12.33 14.44 12.39
CA SER A 141 12.12 14.59 13.84
C SER A 141 13.01 13.68 14.70
N LEU A 142 13.62 12.65 14.10
CA LEU A 142 14.49 11.72 14.79
C LEU A 142 15.95 12.15 14.74
N GLU A 143 16.37 12.97 13.78
CA GLU A 143 17.78 13.23 13.46
C GLU A 143 18.62 13.66 14.67
N GLU A 144 18.10 14.60 15.46
CA GLU A 144 18.79 15.07 16.67
C GLU A 144 18.98 13.95 17.70
N SER A 145 17.93 13.14 17.91
CA SER A 145 18.01 12.01 18.84
C SER A 145 18.94 10.92 18.35
N MET A 146 18.92 10.61 17.04
CA MET A 146 19.78 9.58 16.45
C MET A 146 21.26 10.00 16.52
N ARG A 147 21.57 11.29 16.28
CA ARG A 147 22.92 11.84 16.41
C ARG A 147 23.41 11.80 17.86
N ARG A 148 22.58 12.27 18.81
CA ARG A 148 22.93 12.27 20.23
C ARG A 148 23.17 10.86 20.77
N ASP A 149 22.32 9.91 20.36
CA ASP A 149 22.39 8.50 20.78
C ASP A 149 23.48 7.73 19.99
N GLN A 150 24.18 8.38 19.05
CA GLN A 150 25.24 7.80 18.20
C GLN A 150 24.81 6.51 17.48
N LEU A 151 23.58 6.50 16.98
CA LEU A 151 23.03 5.34 16.29
C LEU A 151 23.79 5.08 14.99
N ASP A 152 24.10 3.81 14.73
CA ASP A 152 24.62 3.42 13.43
C ASP A 152 23.51 3.54 12.34
N PRO A 153 23.85 3.44 11.04
CA PRO A 153 22.86 3.55 9.96
C PRO A 153 21.72 2.53 10.04
N VAL A 154 21.94 1.37 10.69
CA VAL A 154 20.96 0.29 10.87
C VAL A 154 19.93 0.72 11.88
N GLN A 155 20.39 1.15 13.04
CA GLN A 155 19.58 1.63 14.14
C GLN A 155 18.81 2.88 13.74
N CYS A 156 19.42 3.76 12.93
CA CYS A 156 18.74 4.90 12.31
C CYS A 156 17.55 4.44 11.44
N ASN A 157 17.79 3.49 10.53
CA ASN A 157 16.77 2.96 9.64
C ASN A 157 15.63 2.27 10.41
N ASP A 158 15.95 1.44 11.39
CA ASP A 158 14.96 0.75 12.24
C ASP A 158 14.10 1.76 13.03
N ARG A 159 14.72 2.81 13.57
CA ARG A 159 14.01 3.85 14.33
C ARG A 159 13.11 4.68 13.41
N PHE A 160 13.59 5.04 12.23
CA PHE A 160 12.79 5.70 11.20
C PHE A 160 11.58 4.87 10.80
N LEU A 161 11.77 3.60 10.41
CA LEU A 161 10.68 2.75 9.95
C LEU A 161 9.63 2.52 11.02
N LYS A 162 10.04 2.30 12.29
CA LYS A 162 9.09 2.22 13.42
C LYS A 162 8.22 3.48 13.55
N LEU A 163 8.80 4.67 13.39
CA LEU A 163 8.03 5.92 13.46
C LEU A 163 7.15 6.12 12.22
N ASN A 164 7.69 5.84 11.03
CA ASN A 164 6.97 5.94 9.76
C ASN A 164 5.75 5.01 9.73
N ASP A 165 5.94 3.74 10.07
CA ASP A 165 4.87 2.75 10.07
C ASP A 165 3.79 3.10 11.11
N ARG A 166 4.20 3.55 12.30
CA ARG A 166 3.27 4.05 13.32
C ARG A 166 2.47 5.25 12.81
N PHE A 167 3.13 6.21 12.16
CA PHE A 167 2.47 7.40 11.61
C PHE A 167 1.40 7.02 10.58
N TRP A 168 1.73 6.19 9.60
CA TRP A 168 0.76 5.76 8.58
C TRP A 168 -0.33 4.85 9.13
N ASN A 169 -0.02 3.99 10.12
CA ASN A 169 -1.02 3.15 10.78
C ASN A 169 -2.09 4.00 11.49
N LEU A 170 -1.71 5.10 12.16
CA LEU A 170 -2.68 6.01 12.81
C LEU A 170 -3.62 6.69 11.81
N LEU A 171 -3.14 6.95 10.60
CA LEU A 171 -3.94 7.56 9.52
C LEU A 171 -4.82 6.54 8.80
N TRP A 172 -4.42 5.27 8.79
CA TRP A 172 -4.98 4.22 7.95
C TRP A 172 -6.51 4.17 7.90
N LYS A 173 -7.18 4.22 9.06
CA LYS A 173 -8.64 4.12 9.17
C LYS A 173 -9.41 5.25 8.45
N TYR A 174 -8.71 6.33 8.11
CA TYR A 174 -9.24 7.49 7.41
C TYR A 174 -8.90 7.49 5.91
N LEU A 175 -7.98 6.62 5.48
CA LEU A 175 -7.50 6.58 4.10
C LEU A 175 -8.24 5.53 3.29
N TYR A 176 -8.54 5.86 2.04
CA TYR A 176 -8.99 4.87 1.07
C TYR A 176 -7.81 4.01 0.63
N VAL A 177 -8.02 2.70 0.71
CA VAL A 177 -7.02 1.70 0.36
C VAL A 177 -7.18 1.32 -1.10
N ARG A 178 -6.15 1.55 -1.91
CA ARG A 178 -6.08 1.04 -3.28
C ARG A 178 -4.91 0.07 -3.36
N GLY A 179 -5.20 -1.21 -3.23
CA GLY A 179 -4.17 -2.24 -3.43
C GLY A 179 -4.08 -2.71 -4.88
N PRO A 180 -3.29 -3.75 -5.13
CA PRO A 180 -3.04 -4.25 -6.48
C PRO A 180 -4.29 -4.93 -7.08
N THR A 181 -4.50 -4.73 -8.38
CA THR A 181 -5.69 -5.24 -9.11
C THR A 181 -5.33 -5.94 -10.43
N GLU A 182 -4.06 -5.94 -10.82
CA GLU A 182 -3.61 -6.45 -12.12
C GLU A 182 -2.70 -7.67 -11.98
N LEU A 183 -2.90 -8.65 -12.86
CA LEU A 183 -2.02 -9.81 -13.00
C LEU A 183 -1.10 -9.62 -14.23
N PRO A 184 0.15 -10.10 -14.18
CA PRO A 184 0.79 -10.76 -13.05
C PRO A 184 1.17 -9.79 -11.93
N PHE A 185 1.00 -10.22 -10.69
CA PHE A 185 1.41 -9.50 -9.49
C PHE A 185 2.64 -10.15 -8.87
N TYR A 186 3.59 -9.33 -8.46
CA TYR A 186 4.78 -9.79 -7.73
C TYR A 186 5.23 -8.74 -6.74
N THR A 187 5.62 -9.19 -5.56
CA THR A 187 6.35 -8.38 -4.59
C THR A 187 7.43 -9.21 -3.92
N SER A 188 8.57 -8.58 -3.65
CA SER A 188 9.59 -9.08 -2.73
C SER A 188 9.62 -8.32 -1.40
N PHE A 189 8.67 -7.40 -1.21
CA PHE A 189 8.64 -6.48 -0.06
C PHE A 189 9.88 -5.59 0.08
N CYS A 190 10.67 -5.48 -0.99
CA CYS A 190 11.82 -4.59 -1.01
C CYS A 190 11.38 -3.13 -0.91
N LEU A 191 11.93 -2.39 0.05
CA LEU A 191 11.65 -0.96 0.24
C LEU A 191 12.41 -0.04 -0.74
N GLY A 192 13.16 -0.61 -1.68
CA GLY A 192 14.03 0.13 -2.59
C GLY A 192 15.37 0.52 -1.95
N SER A 193 15.72 -0.10 -0.82
CA SER A 193 16.99 0.08 -0.15
C SER A 193 17.38 -1.17 0.64
N GLY A 194 18.64 -1.25 1.06
CA GLY A 194 19.09 -2.25 2.02
C GLY A 194 20.61 -2.29 2.15
N LYS A 195 21.10 -2.93 3.21
CA LYS A 195 22.53 -3.19 3.43
C LYS A 195 23.13 -4.16 2.43
N ILE A 196 22.30 -5.02 1.89
CA ILE A 196 22.66 -5.98 0.87
C ILE A 196 21.60 -5.91 -0.22
N ARG A 197 22.00 -6.22 -1.44
CA ARG A 197 21.07 -6.47 -2.52
C ARG A 197 21.12 -7.93 -2.90
N ASN A 198 20.03 -8.65 -2.68
CA ASN A 198 19.92 -10.05 -3.00
C ASN A 198 19.20 -10.26 -4.33
N ARG A 199 19.56 -11.35 -5.00
CA ARG A 199 18.81 -11.95 -6.09
C ARG A 199 18.67 -13.44 -5.80
N LEU A 200 17.43 -13.93 -5.73
CA LEU A 200 17.13 -15.32 -5.39
C LEU A 200 17.86 -15.80 -4.11
N GLY A 201 17.93 -14.96 -3.08
CA GLY A 201 18.57 -15.24 -1.79
C GLY A 201 20.10 -15.11 -1.79
N LYS A 202 20.74 -14.82 -2.92
CA LYS A 202 22.19 -14.61 -3.01
C LYS A 202 22.52 -13.12 -3.04
N THR A 203 23.43 -12.69 -2.18
CA THR A 203 23.95 -11.32 -2.15
C THR A 203 24.71 -10.98 -3.43
N LEU A 204 24.39 -9.82 -4.01
CA LEU A 204 25.02 -9.25 -5.21
C LEU A 204 25.88 -8.03 -4.87
N ASP A 205 25.30 -7.06 -4.17
CA ASP A 205 25.94 -5.79 -3.81
C ASP A 205 25.86 -5.56 -2.30
N GLU A 206 26.77 -4.73 -1.80
CA GLU A 206 26.72 -4.15 -0.47
C GLU A 206 26.15 -2.72 -0.55
N SER A 207 25.32 -2.36 0.43
CA SER A 207 24.62 -1.08 0.66
C SER A 207 24.10 -0.36 -0.59
N TRP A 208 22.78 -0.28 -0.73
CA TRP A 208 22.18 0.33 -1.91
C TRP A 208 20.87 1.06 -1.59
N PHE A 209 20.58 2.06 -2.43
CA PHE A 209 19.34 2.82 -2.42
C PHE A 209 18.92 3.11 -3.85
N ASN A 210 17.73 2.67 -4.23
CA ASN A 210 17.05 2.99 -5.47
C ASN A 210 15.54 2.73 -5.32
N LEU A 211 14.76 3.79 -5.09
CA LEU A 211 13.31 3.70 -4.95
C LEU A 211 12.60 3.19 -6.22
N SER A 212 13.23 3.25 -7.39
CA SER A 212 12.69 2.62 -8.61
C SER A 212 12.65 1.08 -8.52
N ARG A 213 13.28 0.50 -7.49
CA ARG A 213 13.30 -0.94 -7.21
C ARG A 213 12.40 -1.30 -6.02
N GLN A 214 11.65 -0.34 -5.46
CA GLN A 214 10.67 -0.63 -4.42
C GLN A 214 9.59 -1.55 -4.98
N GLY A 215 9.33 -2.66 -4.30
CA GLY A 215 8.22 -3.57 -4.60
C GLY A 215 6.93 -3.11 -3.91
N PHE A 216 5.80 -3.72 -4.28
CA PHE A 216 4.53 -3.48 -3.58
C PHE A 216 4.66 -3.77 -2.09
N GLN A 217 4.36 -2.78 -1.26
CA GLN A 217 4.32 -2.93 0.19
C GLN A 217 2.91 -3.36 0.63
N PRO A 218 2.77 -4.09 1.76
CA PRO A 218 1.47 -4.45 2.30
C PRO A 218 0.56 -3.22 2.35
N SER A 219 -0.64 -3.33 1.78
CA SER A 219 -1.61 -2.25 1.91
C SER A 219 -2.14 -2.22 3.34
N ILE A 220 -2.42 -3.37 3.96
CA ILE A 220 -2.91 -3.41 5.33
C ILE A 220 -1.74 -3.14 6.31
N PRO A 221 -1.91 -2.26 7.32
CA PRO A 221 -0.85 -1.95 8.29
C PRO A 221 -0.36 -3.15 9.08
N TYR A 222 0.85 -2.98 9.60
CA TYR A 222 1.58 -3.96 10.41
C TYR A 222 0.96 -4.25 11.78
N ALA A 223 0.01 -3.45 12.25
CA ALA A 223 -0.65 -3.59 13.54
C ALA A 223 -2.12 -3.19 13.45
N ALA A 224 -2.89 -3.49 14.50
CA ALA A 224 -4.27 -3.04 14.58
C ALA A 224 -4.34 -1.49 14.55
N PRO A 225 -5.32 -0.88 13.87
CA PRO A 225 -5.47 0.57 13.79
C PRO A 225 -6.11 1.18 15.06
N ARG A 226 -5.84 0.65 16.25
CA ARG A 226 -6.41 1.12 17.52
C ARG A 226 -5.43 2.03 18.26
N ASN A 227 -5.99 2.95 19.05
CA ASN A 227 -5.23 3.97 19.78
C ASN A 227 -4.86 3.56 21.22
N GLN A 228 -5.13 2.32 21.66
CA GLN A 228 -5.00 1.92 23.07
C GLN A 228 -4.39 0.53 23.23
N GLY A 229 -3.19 0.47 23.82
CA GLY A 229 -2.49 -0.76 24.22
C GLY A 229 -1.09 -0.92 23.62
N ILE A 230 -0.41 -2.00 23.98
CA ILE A 230 0.69 -2.54 23.17
C ILE A 230 0.00 -3.29 22.03
N ASP A 231 -0.13 -2.65 20.87
CA ASP A 231 -0.81 -3.27 19.73
C ASP A 231 -0.01 -4.50 19.26
N PRO A 232 -0.68 -5.63 18.96
CA PRO A 232 0.00 -6.77 18.38
C PRO A 232 0.61 -6.37 17.04
N ILE A 233 1.92 -6.56 16.91
CA ILE A 233 2.69 -6.35 15.68
C ILE A 233 2.58 -7.63 14.86
N TYR A 234 1.90 -7.56 13.72
CA TYR A 234 1.66 -8.69 12.83
C TYR A 234 2.88 -9.04 11.99
N TRP A 235 3.63 -8.01 11.57
CA TRP A 235 4.84 -8.15 10.78
C TRP A 235 5.73 -6.92 10.96
N THR A 236 7.01 -7.04 10.63
CA THR A 236 7.96 -5.93 10.49
C THR A 236 8.77 -6.11 9.22
N HIS A 237 9.38 -5.04 8.69
CA HIS A 237 10.42 -5.22 7.67
C HIS A 237 11.70 -5.74 8.30
N SER A 238 12.34 -6.72 7.67
CA SER A 238 13.69 -7.17 8.01
C SER A 238 14.66 -6.82 6.88
N PHE A 239 15.83 -6.32 7.28
CA PHE A 239 16.97 -5.98 6.41
C PHE A 239 18.16 -6.92 6.63
N GLU A 240 17.99 -7.97 7.44
CA GLU A 240 19.02 -8.97 7.71
C GLU A 240 19.32 -9.80 6.46
N THR A 241 18.26 -10.12 5.71
CA THR A 241 18.31 -10.85 4.45
C THR A 241 17.06 -10.55 3.61
N ALA A 242 17.08 -10.97 2.35
CA ALA A 242 15.93 -10.92 1.44
C ALA A 242 16.05 -11.99 0.36
N LEU A 243 14.92 -12.39 -0.25
CA LEU A 243 14.98 -13.19 -1.47
C LEU A 243 15.48 -12.31 -2.62
N ASP A 244 14.75 -11.23 -2.90
CA ASP A 244 15.06 -10.29 -3.97
C ASP A 244 15.01 -8.85 -3.43
N GLY A 245 16.05 -8.06 -3.70
CA GLY A 245 16.19 -6.71 -3.16
C GLY A 245 16.88 -6.71 -1.80
N GLY A 246 16.48 -5.79 -0.91
CA GLY A 246 17.25 -5.48 0.32
C GLY A 246 16.46 -5.63 1.61
N SER A 247 15.18 -5.99 1.52
CA SER A 247 14.31 -6.23 2.66
C SER A 247 13.26 -7.28 2.34
N CYS A 248 12.75 -7.92 3.38
CA CYS A 248 11.60 -8.84 3.35
C CYS A 248 10.68 -8.54 4.55
N LEU A 249 9.58 -9.28 4.70
CA LEU A 249 8.76 -9.19 5.93
C LEU A 249 9.20 -10.25 6.93
N ARG A 250 9.16 -9.90 8.22
CA ARG A 250 9.42 -10.78 9.35
C ARG A 250 8.15 -10.91 10.19
N MET A 251 7.76 -12.13 10.51
CA MET A 251 6.60 -12.45 11.35
C MET A 251 7.08 -13.24 12.55
N GLU A 252 6.74 -12.75 13.74
CA GLU A 252 7.14 -13.36 15.01
C GLU A 252 5.93 -13.83 15.79
N ASP A 253 4.83 -13.07 15.82
CA ASP A 253 3.66 -13.43 16.61
C ASP A 253 2.56 -14.10 15.79
N ILE A 254 1.94 -15.13 16.37
CA ILE A 254 0.78 -15.80 15.76
C ILE A 254 -0.41 -14.84 15.82
N HIS A 255 -0.94 -14.46 14.66
CA HIS A 255 -2.14 -13.66 14.56
C HIS A 255 -3.17 -14.30 13.62
N PRO A 256 -4.43 -14.49 14.05
CA PRO A 256 -5.42 -15.27 13.30
C PRO A 256 -5.88 -14.63 11.98
N ASN A 257 -5.47 -13.39 11.70
CA ASN A 257 -5.83 -12.65 10.49
C ASN A 257 -4.72 -11.65 10.11
N CYS A 258 -3.47 -12.10 9.92
CA CYS A 258 -2.42 -11.23 9.39
C CYS A 258 -2.68 -10.96 7.90
N ARG A 259 -3.46 -9.92 7.60
CA ARG A 259 -3.77 -9.49 6.23
C ARG A 259 -2.63 -8.60 5.74
N LEU A 260 -2.21 -8.78 4.49
CA LEU A 260 -1.15 -7.99 3.87
C LEU A 260 -1.72 -7.06 2.80
N PHE A 261 -2.59 -7.57 1.93
CA PHE A 261 -3.15 -6.81 0.81
C PHE A 261 -4.67 -6.88 0.79
N ALA A 262 -5.33 -5.73 0.80
CA ALA A 262 -6.66 -5.58 0.21
C ALA A 262 -6.46 -5.38 -1.30
N CYS A 263 -7.02 -6.24 -2.12
CA CYS A 263 -6.76 -6.28 -3.55
C CYS A 263 -8.06 -6.54 -4.34
N ASP A 264 -7.96 -6.59 -5.67
CA ASP A 264 -9.07 -7.01 -6.53
C ASP A 264 -8.51 -7.63 -7.82
N PHE A 265 -8.00 -8.85 -7.71
CA PHE A 265 -7.52 -9.60 -8.87
C PHE A 265 -8.66 -10.37 -9.49
N ALA A 266 -9.21 -9.87 -10.58
CA ALA A 266 -10.24 -10.56 -11.35
C ALA A 266 -9.73 -11.93 -11.82
N CYS A 267 -10.36 -13.00 -11.33
CA CYS A 267 -10.00 -14.39 -11.61
C CYS A 267 -10.96 -14.98 -12.63
N GLY A 268 -10.82 -14.56 -13.89
CA GLY A 268 -11.71 -14.97 -14.98
C GLY A 268 -11.67 -16.46 -15.32
N SER A 269 -10.72 -17.24 -14.81
CA SER A 269 -10.72 -18.69 -15.03
C SER A 269 -9.88 -19.50 -14.04
N ASP A 270 -8.56 -19.29 -13.94
CA ASP A 270 -7.65 -19.99 -13.02
C ASP A 270 -6.52 -19.06 -12.53
N LEU A 271 -5.82 -19.41 -11.44
CA LEU A 271 -4.72 -18.65 -10.86
C LEU A 271 -3.53 -19.57 -10.50
N LEU A 272 -2.31 -19.18 -10.87
CA LEU A 272 -1.09 -19.77 -10.32
C LEU A 272 -0.54 -18.85 -9.24
N VAL A 273 -0.35 -19.39 -8.05
CA VAL A 273 0.10 -18.69 -6.86
C VAL A 273 1.44 -19.26 -6.45
N GLY A 274 2.42 -18.41 -6.16
CA GLY A 274 3.70 -18.78 -5.62
C GLY A 274 4.10 -17.84 -4.48
N TYR A 275 4.76 -18.37 -3.46
CA TYR A 275 5.37 -17.53 -2.43
C TYR A 275 6.67 -18.15 -1.94
N ALA A 276 7.57 -17.30 -1.48
CA ALA A 276 8.89 -17.69 -1.00
C ALA A 276 9.08 -17.19 0.44
N PHE A 277 9.63 -18.04 1.30
CA PHE A 277 9.80 -17.75 2.72
C PHE A 277 11.02 -18.48 3.28
N ARG A 278 11.46 -18.08 4.48
CA ARG A 278 12.56 -18.71 5.21
C ARG A 278 12.17 -18.82 6.68
N ARG A 279 12.36 -19.98 7.27
CA ARG A 279 11.99 -20.27 8.65
C ARG A 279 13.21 -20.17 9.57
N SER A 280 13.00 -19.75 10.82
CA SER A 280 14.02 -19.84 11.86
C SER A 280 14.34 -21.30 12.22
N ASN A 281 13.30 -22.13 12.26
CA ASN A 281 13.37 -23.55 12.52
C ASN A 281 12.33 -24.29 11.65
N GLU A 282 12.78 -25.26 10.87
CA GLU A 282 11.93 -26.00 9.94
C GLU A 282 11.00 -27.02 10.60
N LEU A 283 11.27 -27.37 11.86
CA LEU A 283 10.50 -28.38 12.60
C LEU A 283 9.36 -27.78 13.40
N SER A 284 9.50 -26.53 13.83
CA SER A 284 8.61 -25.88 14.79
C SER A 284 8.02 -24.57 14.28
N ALA A 285 8.26 -24.19 13.03
CA ALA A 285 7.63 -23.02 12.41
C ALA A 285 7.21 -23.30 10.95
N ASP A 286 6.13 -22.65 10.52
CA ASP A 286 5.67 -22.61 9.14
C ASP A 286 4.88 -21.33 8.86
N VAL A 287 4.80 -20.94 7.58
CA VAL A 287 3.91 -19.87 7.13
C VAL A 287 3.02 -20.34 6.01
N ARG A 288 1.74 -20.01 6.12
CA ARG A 288 0.70 -20.30 5.13
C ARG A 288 0.31 -19.00 4.46
N LEU A 289 0.20 -19.00 3.14
CA LEU A 289 -0.42 -17.90 2.41
C LEU A 289 -1.94 -18.11 2.40
N VAL A 290 -2.70 -17.07 2.69
CA VAL A 290 -4.16 -17.11 2.76
C VAL A 290 -4.73 -16.16 1.73
N LEU A 291 -5.59 -16.67 0.84
CA LEU A 291 -6.29 -15.87 -0.15
C LEU A 291 -7.79 -15.85 0.15
N LYS A 292 -8.45 -14.71 -0.05
CA LYS A 292 -9.91 -14.63 -0.03
C LYS A 292 -10.43 -14.48 -1.45
N ALA A 293 -11.09 -15.52 -1.97
CA ALA A 293 -11.84 -15.44 -3.21
C ALA A 293 -13.27 -14.99 -2.91
N TYR A 294 -13.73 -13.94 -3.58
CA TYR A 294 -15.05 -13.34 -3.41
C TYR A 294 -15.83 -13.36 -4.71
N ASN A 295 -17.09 -13.79 -4.64
CA ASN A 295 -18.03 -13.68 -5.74
C ASN A 295 -18.83 -12.40 -5.60
N THR A 296 -18.78 -11.52 -6.59
CA THR A 296 -19.58 -10.28 -6.50
C THR A 296 -21.05 -10.52 -6.85
N ARG A 297 -21.39 -11.61 -7.56
CA ARG A 297 -22.77 -11.93 -7.96
C ARG A 297 -23.57 -12.59 -6.84
N TYR A 298 -22.95 -13.50 -6.08
CA TYR A 298 -23.61 -14.23 -4.99
C TYR A 298 -23.27 -13.69 -3.60
N HIS A 299 -22.34 -12.73 -3.51
CA HIS A 299 -21.84 -12.16 -2.25
C HIS A 299 -21.28 -13.19 -1.26
N ASP A 300 -20.78 -14.31 -1.75
CA ASP A 300 -20.12 -15.35 -0.97
C ASP A 300 -18.58 -15.28 -1.12
N SER A 301 -17.89 -15.90 -0.16
CA SER A 301 -16.43 -15.95 -0.18
C SER A 301 -15.91 -17.27 0.36
N VAL A 302 -14.78 -17.70 -0.18
CA VAL A 302 -14.01 -18.83 0.33
C VAL A 302 -12.60 -18.38 0.68
N LYS A 303 -12.11 -18.84 1.83
CA LYS A 303 -10.74 -18.69 2.26
C LYS A 303 -9.92 -19.87 1.74
N ILE A 304 -8.88 -19.58 0.98
CA ILE A 304 -7.99 -20.57 0.36
C ILE A 304 -6.67 -20.53 1.13
N VAL A 305 -6.37 -21.63 1.83
CA VAL A 305 -5.14 -21.77 2.62
C VAL A 305 -4.10 -22.53 1.80
N CYS A 306 -3.04 -21.84 1.43
CA CYS A 306 -1.88 -22.34 0.72
C CYS A 306 -0.76 -22.60 1.75
N GLY A 307 -0.70 -23.83 2.27
CA GLY A 307 0.30 -24.27 3.26
C GLY A 307 1.03 -25.56 2.85
N GLY A 308 1.87 -26.09 3.74
CA GLY A 308 2.54 -27.37 3.54
C GLY A 308 1.59 -28.58 3.52
N GLU A 309 2.14 -29.77 3.26
CA GLU A 309 1.36 -31.02 3.21
C GLU A 309 0.68 -31.34 4.55
N ASP A 310 1.29 -30.98 5.67
CA ASP A 310 0.74 -31.17 7.03
C ASP A 310 -0.20 -30.04 7.46
N CYS A 311 -0.55 -29.11 6.56
CA CYS A 311 -1.47 -28.02 6.88
C CYS A 311 -2.88 -28.57 7.19
N HIS A 312 -3.34 -28.38 8.42
CA HIS A 312 -4.72 -28.63 8.83
C HIS A 312 -5.55 -27.34 8.74
N LEU A 313 -6.77 -27.47 8.19
CA LEU A 313 -7.75 -26.40 8.14
C LEU A 313 -8.40 -26.20 9.51
N SER A 314 -8.93 -25.00 9.73
CA SER A 314 -9.89 -24.80 10.81
C SER A 314 -11.23 -25.47 10.44
N GLU A 315 -12.05 -25.86 11.41
CA GLU A 315 -13.38 -26.47 11.17
C GLU A 315 -14.42 -25.48 10.54
N ARG A 316 -13.95 -24.41 9.89
CA ARG A 316 -14.80 -23.39 9.28
C ARG A 316 -15.34 -23.87 7.93
N ARG A 317 -16.64 -23.68 7.72
CA ARG A 317 -17.35 -24.14 6.50
C ARG A 317 -16.88 -23.50 5.19
N ASN A 318 -16.33 -22.29 5.23
CA ASN A 318 -15.93 -21.51 4.05
C ASN A 318 -14.41 -21.42 3.89
N GLU A 319 -13.71 -22.51 4.19
CA GLU A 319 -12.27 -22.61 4.09
C GLU A 319 -11.89 -23.88 3.32
N MET A 320 -10.87 -23.77 2.47
CA MET A 320 -10.32 -24.90 1.73
C MET A 320 -8.79 -24.86 1.76
N LYS A 321 -8.18 -26.04 1.62
CA LYS A 321 -6.73 -26.20 1.49
C LYS A 321 -6.38 -26.32 0.01
N ALA A 322 -5.41 -25.54 -0.45
CA ALA A 322 -4.85 -25.71 -1.77
C ALA A 322 -3.82 -26.86 -1.78
N LEU A 323 -3.83 -27.65 -2.85
CA LEU A 323 -2.86 -28.69 -3.12
C LEU A 323 -1.52 -28.05 -3.52
N LEU A 324 -0.47 -28.39 -2.76
CA LEU A 324 0.90 -27.96 -3.02
C LEU A 324 1.45 -28.65 -4.27
N LEU A 325 1.79 -27.88 -5.30
CA LEU A 325 2.45 -28.42 -6.50
C LEU A 325 3.84 -28.95 -6.17
N ASP A 326 4.26 -30.00 -6.87
CA ASP A 326 5.57 -30.63 -6.70
C ASP A 326 6.36 -30.72 -8.00
N SER A 327 7.50 -31.40 -7.95
CA SER A 327 8.43 -31.54 -9.07
C SER A 327 7.82 -32.21 -10.31
N GLU A 328 6.74 -32.98 -10.16
CA GLU A 328 6.04 -33.59 -11.30
C GLU A 328 5.19 -32.58 -12.07
N ASP A 329 4.72 -31.51 -11.42
CA ASP A 329 3.94 -30.44 -12.05
C ASP A 329 4.82 -29.40 -12.75
N TRP A 330 6.09 -29.22 -12.35
CA TRP A 330 6.99 -28.18 -12.87
C TRP A 330 7.19 -28.22 -14.39
N PRO A 331 7.47 -29.38 -15.04
CA PRO A 331 7.63 -29.43 -16.49
C PRO A 331 6.38 -28.95 -17.23
N ARG A 332 5.18 -29.23 -16.68
CA ARG A 332 3.91 -28.80 -17.27
C ARG A 332 3.72 -27.30 -17.21
N LEU A 333 4.11 -26.65 -16.11
CA LEU A 333 4.07 -25.19 -16.01
C LEU A 333 5.01 -24.53 -17.03
N LEU A 334 6.19 -25.11 -17.29
CA LEU A 334 7.13 -24.63 -18.31
C LEU A 334 6.57 -24.80 -19.72
N GLU A 335 6.00 -25.97 -20.04
CA GLU A 335 5.34 -26.24 -21.33
C GLU A 335 4.17 -25.28 -21.60
N LEU A 336 3.43 -24.91 -20.54
CA LEU A 336 2.34 -23.94 -20.59
C LEU A 336 2.82 -22.49 -20.60
N LYS A 337 4.14 -22.25 -20.64
CA LYS A 337 4.78 -20.92 -20.71
C LYS A 337 4.37 -20.01 -19.55
N ALA A 338 4.32 -20.56 -18.33
CA ALA A 338 4.11 -19.77 -17.12
C ALA A 338 5.11 -18.62 -17.00
N GLN A 339 4.61 -17.41 -16.72
CA GLN A 339 5.43 -16.20 -16.51
C GLN A 339 5.93 -16.11 -15.07
N LEU A 340 6.73 -17.10 -14.69
CA LEU A 340 7.17 -17.30 -13.31
C LEU A 340 8.17 -16.23 -12.88
N LYS A 341 7.87 -15.55 -11.77
CA LYS A 341 8.78 -14.59 -11.13
C LYS A 341 9.70 -15.26 -10.09
N LEU A 342 9.27 -16.40 -9.58
CA LEU A 342 10.03 -17.29 -8.71
C LEU A 342 10.52 -18.51 -9.51
N PRO A 343 11.64 -19.15 -9.14
CA PRO A 343 12.11 -20.37 -9.80
C PRO A 343 11.26 -21.60 -9.41
N LEU A 344 11.11 -22.56 -10.32
CA LEU A 344 10.47 -23.85 -10.07
C LEU A 344 11.43 -24.82 -9.35
N VAL A 345 11.69 -24.53 -8.08
CA VAL A 345 12.46 -25.38 -7.17
C VAL A 345 11.78 -25.34 -5.80
N ALA A 346 11.98 -26.38 -4.98
CA ALA A 346 11.42 -26.41 -3.63
C ALA A 346 12.12 -25.41 -2.69
N ALA A 347 13.42 -25.17 -2.91
CA ALA A 347 14.18 -24.18 -2.18
C ALA A 347 15.36 -23.62 -3.01
N ILE A 348 15.79 -22.40 -2.69
CA ILE A 348 16.95 -21.75 -3.28
C ILE A 348 17.64 -20.86 -2.25
N ASN A 349 18.94 -21.07 -2.02
CA ASN A 349 19.75 -20.26 -1.10
C ASN A 349 19.11 -20.04 0.29
N GLY A 350 18.51 -21.09 0.86
CA GLY A 350 17.83 -21.05 2.17
C GLY A 350 16.42 -20.45 2.17
N TRP A 351 15.85 -20.14 0.99
CA TRP A 351 14.46 -19.75 0.82
C TRP A 351 13.65 -20.91 0.25
N GLU A 352 12.62 -21.33 0.96
CA GLU A 352 11.63 -22.28 0.47
C GLU A 352 10.64 -21.60 -0.45
N ILE A 353 10.15 -22.34 -1.45
CA ILE A 353 9.19 -21.84 -2.43
C ILE A 353 8.07 -22.85 -2.57
N ARG A 354 6.83 -22.36 -2.46
CA ARG A 354 5.63 -23.16 -2.64
C ARG A 354 4.79 -22.60 -3.76
N TYR A 355 4.24 -23.48 -4.58
CA TYR A 355 3.33 -23.16 -5.67
C TYR A 355 2.00 -23.88 -5.55
N TYR A 356 0.93 -23.22 -5.99
CA TYR A 356 -0.42 -23.72 -5.98
C TYR A 356 -1.11 -23.32 -7.27
N TYR A 357 -1.85 -24.27 -7.86
CA TYR A 357 -2.72 -23.98 -8.99
C TYR A 357 -4.18 -24.02 -8.54
N LEU A 358 -4.85 -22.87 -8.63
CA LEU A 358 -6.24 -22.70 -8.23
C LEU A 358 -7.12 -22.67 -9.47
N SER A 359 -8.00 -23.64 -9.58
CA SER A 359 -8.96 -23.78 -10.66
C SER A 359 -10.32 -23.24 -10.23
N PHE A 360 -10.83 -22.18 -10.87
CA PHE A 360 -12.17 -21.67 -10.58
C PHE A 360 -13.23 -22.30 -11.49
N GLU A 361 -12.95 -23.50 -12.03
CA GLU A 361 -13.84 -24.22 -12.97
C GLU A 361 -15.22 -24.56 -12.37
N ALA A 362 -15.31 -24.71 -11.05
CA ALA A 362 -16.54 -25.04 -10.35
C ALA A 362 -17.31 -23.82 -9.81
N ILE A 363 -16.77 -22.60 -9.95
CA ILE A 363 -17.41 -21.38 -9.45
C ILE A 363 -18.00 -20.56 -10.60
N VAL A 364 -19.24 -20.11 -10.40
CA VAL A 364 -19.92 -19.18 -11.31
C VAL A 364 -19.25 -17.81 -11.23
N GLN A 365 -18.80 -17.29 -12.37
CA GLN A 365 -18.16 -15.97 -12.47
C GLN A 365 -19.15 -14.81 -12.26
N PRO A 366 -18.69 -13.61 -11.85
CA PRO A 366 -17.29 -13.22 -11.62
C PRO A 366 -16.76 -13.51 -10.22
N VAL A 367 -15.49 -13.91 -10.14
CA VAL A 367 -14.73 -14.09 -8.89
C VAL A 367 -13.48 -13.22 -8.91
N SER A 368 -13.16 -12.62 -7.77
CA SER A 368 -11.88 -11.93 -7.55
C SER A 368 -11.17 -12.45 -6.31
N ILE A 369 -9.84 -12.45 -6.32
CA ILE A 369 -9.08 -12.46 -5.06
C ILE A 369 -9.11 -11.04 -4.51
N VAL A 370 -9.74 -10.88 -3.35
CA VAL A 370 -9.94 -9.57 -2.70
C VAL A 370 -9.07 -9.34 -1.47
N ASP A 371 -8.42 -10.40 -1.00
CA ASP A 371 -7.52 -10.33 0.16
C ASP A 371 -6.37 -11.33 0.02
N ILE A 372 -5.18 -10.89 0.40
CA ILE A 372 -3.99 -11.73 0.60
C ILE A 372 -3.50 -11.51 2.02
N GLY A 373 -3.42 -12.59 2.80
CA GLY A 373 -2.87 -12.61 4.14
C GLY A 373 -1.94 -13.79 4.36
N VAL A 374 -1.46 -13.93 5.58
CA VAL A 374 -0.57 -15.00 6.02
C VAL A 374 -0.98 -15.52 7.39
N GLU A 375 -0.65 -16.78 7.67
CA GLU A 375 -0.78 -17.39 8.99
C GLU A 375 0.56 -17.99 9.39
N LEU A 376 1.11 -17.48 10.50
CA LEU A 376 2.26 -18.07 11.17
C LEU A 376 1.77 -19.22 12.03
N VAL A 377 2.39 -20.38 11.88
CA VAL A 377 2.23 -21.54 12.75
C VAL A 377 3.57 -21.78 13.40
N LYS A 378 3.60 -21.86 14.74
CA LYS A 378 4.81 -22.21 15.45
C LYS A 378 4.55 -22.89 16.78
N ASP A 379 5.48 -23.74 17.20
CA ASP A 379 5.48 -24.42 18.50
C ASP A 379 6.35 -23.68 19.53
N ASP A 380 7.52 -23.18 19.10
CA ASP A 380 8.40 -22.38 19.97
C ASP A 380 8.06 -20.88 19.85
N PRO A 381 7.73 -20.18 20.94
CA PRO A 381 7.53 -18.73 20.95
C PRO A 381 8.70 -17.90 20.41
N LYS A 382 9.93 -18.42 20.34
CA LYS A 382 11.09 -17.70 19.78
C LYS A 382 11.20 -17.81 18.26
N ASP A 383 10.47 -18.73 17.66
CA ASP A 383 10.52 -18.92 16.22
C ASP A 383 9.83 -17.80 15.45
N HIS A 384 10.34 -17.58 14.25
CA HIS A 384 9.90 -16.56 13.32
C HIS A 384 10.02 -17.04 11.87
N VAL A 385 9.31 -16.35 10.98
CA VAL A 385 9.41 -16.59 9.54
C VAL A 385 9.70 -15.28 8.81
N LEU A 386 10.56 -15.35 7.80
CA LEU A 386 10.77 -14.30 6.83
C LEU A 386 9.96 -14.60 5.56
N LEU A 387 9.07 -13.71 5.15
CA LEU A 387 8.35 -13.79 3.88
C LEU A 387 9.09 -12.96 2.82
N GLY A 388 9.70 -13.65 1.86
CA GLY A 388 10.60 -13.07 0.88
C GLY A 388 9.92 -12.63 -0.41
N ALA A 389 8.82 -13.29 -0.81
CA ALA A 389 8.06 -12.89 -1.98
C ALA A 389 6.65 -13.50 -2.04
N ILE A 390 5.75 -12.81 -2.76
CA ILE A 390 4.46 -13.33 -3.23
C ILE A 390 4.38 -13.07 -4.74
N SER A 391 3.91 -14.07 -5.49
CA SER A 391 3.68 -14.01 -6.93
C SER A 391 2.31 -14.59 -7.28
N LEU A 392 1.50 -13.82 -8.00
CA LEU A 392 0.24 -14.29 -8.58
C LEU A 392 0.30 -14.07 -10.10
N GLN A 393 -0.19 -15.04 -10.87
CA GLN A 393 -0.38 -14.88 -12.32
C GLN A 393 -1.64 -15.60 -12.78
N ALA A 394 -2.15 -15.23 -13.95
CA ALA A 394 -3.23 -15.97 -14.59
C ALA A 394 -2.85 -17.44 -14.82
N GLY A 395 -3.82 -18.33 -14.62
CA GLY A 395 -3.69 -19.76 -14.91
C GLY A 395 -3.96 -20.11 -16.37
N PHE A 396 -4.07 -21.42 -16.65
CA PHE A 396 -4.17 -21.99 -17.99
C PHE A 396 -5.47 -22.79 -18.15
N PRO A 397 -6.65 -22.14 -18.17
CA PRO A 397 -7.92 -22.84 -18.08
C PRO A 397 -8.19 -23.83 -19.22
N ALA A 398 -7.68 -23.56 -20.42
CA ALA A 398 -7.80 -24.45 -21.58
C ALA A 398 -6.92 -25.72 -21.45
N SER A 399 -6.00 -25.74 -20.48
CA SER A 399 -5.02 -26.82 -20.29
C SER A 399 -4.92 -27.27 -18.83
N ARG A 400 -5.86 -26.85 -17.95
CA ARG A 400 -5.86 -27.15 -16.52
C ARG A 400 -5.83 -28.64 -16.19
N SER A 401 -6.35 -29.49 -17.09
CA SER A 401 -6.31 -30.95 -16.95
C SER A 401 -4.91 -31.54 -16.98
N ARG A 402 -3.92 -30.80 -17.51
CA ARG A 402 -2.51 -31.20 -17.53
C ARG A 402 -1.79 -30.96 -16.20
N ILE A 403 -2.43 -30.27 -15.26
CA ILE A 403 -1.87 -29.99 -13.93
C ILE A 403 -2.48 -30.99 -12.97
N ARG A 404 -1.63 -31.82 -12.36
CA ARG A 404 -2.06 -32.97 -11.56
C ARG A 404 -2.59 -32.51 -10.21
N LYS A 405 -1.82 -31.71 -9.49
CA LYS A 405 -2.20 -31.16 -8.18
C LYS A 405 -2.99 -29.85 -8.29
N ARG A 406 -4.03 -29.82 -9.13
CA ARG A 406 -4.91 -28.65 -9.26
C ARG A 406 -5.95 -28.60 -8.14
N SER A 407 -6.10 -27.44 -7.51
CA SER A 407 -7.12 -27.23 -6.47
C SER A 407 -8.39 -26.67 -7.10
N ILE A 408 -9.47 -27.43 -7.12
CA ILE A 408 -10.77 -26.92 -7.58
C ILE A 408 -11.35 -26.06 -6.46
N VAL A 409 -11.48 -24.76 -6.73
CA VAL A 409 -12.04 -23.80 -5.78
C VAL A 409 -13.55 -23.97 -5.76
N THR A 410 -14.12 -24.15 -4.57
CA THR A 410 -15.57 -24.31 -4.36
C THR A 410 -15.99 -23.46 -3.16
N TYR A 411 -17.20 -22.88 -3.21
CA TYR A 411 -17.83 -22.36 -1.99
C TYR A 411 -18.34 -23.52 -1.15
N GLY A 412 -18.31 -23.36 0.19
CA GLY A 412 -18.85 -24.38 1.10
C GLY A 412 -20.33 -24.63 0.78
N ALA A 413 -20.70 -25.92 0.71
CA ALA A 413 -22.09 -26.34 0.55
C ALA A 413 -22.93 -26.07 1.81
#